data_AF-A0A6N8SLZ9-F1
#
_entry.id   AF-A0A6N8SLZ9-F1
#
_cell.length_a   1.000
_cell.length_b   1.000
_cell.length_c   1.000
_cell.angle_alpha   90.00
_cell.angle_beta   90.00
_cell.angle_gamma   90.00
#
_symmetry.space_group_name_H-M   'P 1'
#
loop_
_entity.id
_entity.type
_entity.pdbx_description
1 polymer ?
#
loop_
_entity_poly.entity_id
_entity_poly.type
_entity_poly.pdbx_seq_one_letter_code
_entity_poly.pdbx_strand_id
1 'polypeptide(L)'
;MPEINATDAERTAAGFTPRVADPLLLTPFNIGMAMYRHWLGATSRLIEDQCAHLQNLAECEDPLNVLVCQTEFAEKSLAASLHELRRGVDTIADTACGPLTPGGALPQ
;
A
#
# COMPACT_ATOMS: atom_id res chain seq x y z
N MET A 1 -33.54 -40.52 4.84
CA MET A 1 -32.70 -39.32 4.74
C MET A 1 -31.26 -39.82 4.63
N PRO A 2 -30.53 -39.61 3.52
CA PRO A 2 -29.17 -40.08 3.45
C PRO A 2 -28.27 -39.19 4.32
N GLU A 3 -27.62 -39.83 5.29
CA GLU A 3 -26.59 -39.24 6.14
C GLU A 3 -25.42 -38.78 5.27
N ILE A 4 -25.19 -37.47 5.21
CA ILE A 4 -23.97 -36.92 4.62
C ILE A 4 -22.85 -37.27 5.57
N ASN A 5 -22.12 -38.34 5.26
CA ASN A 5 -20.95 -38.78 6.02
C ASN A 5 -19.99 -37.59 6.17
N ALA A 6 -19.62 -37.25 7.41
CA ALA A 6 -18.69 -36.18 7.73
C ALA A 6 -17.36 -36.27 6.93
N THR A 7 -16.99 -37.49 6.54
CA THR A 7 -15.83 -37.81 5.70
C THR A 7 -15.92 -37.25 4.26
N ASP A 8 -17.13 -37.12 3.70
CA ASP A 8 -17.32 -36.53 2.36
C ASP A 8 -17.39 -35.01 2.41
N ALA A 9 -17.91 -34.44 3.51
CA ALA A 9 -17.83 -33.00 3.77
C ALA A 9 -16.38 -32.54 3.97
N GLU A 10 -15.56 -33.32 4.69
CA GLU A 10 -14.12 -33.06 4.84
C GLU A 10 -13.35 -33.23 3.53
N ARG A 11 -13.69 -34.23 2.71
CA ARG A 11 -13.07 -34.42 1.39
C ARG A 11 -13.43 -33.29 0.42
N THR A 12 -14.67 -32.80 0.48
CA THR A 12 -15.12 -31.63 -0.29
C THR A 12 -14.45 -30.36 0.21
N ALA A 13 -14.38 -30.15 1.53
CA ALA A 13 -13.68 -29.02 2.14
C ALA A 13 -12.17 -29.04 1.87
N ALA A 14 -11.54 -30.23 1.80
CA ALA A 14 -10.17 -30.39 1.36
C ALA A 14 -10.00 -30.10 -0.14
N GLY A 15 -11.01 -30.38 -0.97
CA GLY A 15 -11.07 -29.90 -2.36
C GLY A 15 -11.20 -28.38 -2.48
N PHE A 16 -11.78 -27.73 -1.47
CA PHE A 16 -11.89 -26.27 -1.32
C PHE A 16 -10.76 -25.64 -0.49
N THR A 17 -9.80 -26.41 0.02
CA THR A 17 -8.54 -25.77 0.42
C THR A 17 -8.03 -25.06 -0.83
N PRO A 18 -7.80 -23.74 -0.79
CA PRO A 18 -7.24 -23.05 -1.93
C PRO A 18 -5.88 -23.70 -2.15
N ARG A 19 -5.84 -24.69 -3.05
CA ARG A 19 -4.61 -25.26 -3.61
C ARG A 19 -3.94 -24.05 -4.22
N VAL A 20 -3.06 -23.45 -3.43
CA VAL A 20 -2.14 -22.37 -3.75
C VAL A 20 -2.75 -21.46 -4.79
N ALA A 21 -3.52 -20.44 -4.36
CA ALA A 21 -4.01 -19.42 -5.28
C ALA A 21 -2.84 -19.05 -6.21
N ASP A 22 -3.06 -19.19 -7.52
CA ASP A 22 -2.00 -19.20 -8.52
C ASP A 22 -1.04 -18.03 -8.24
N PRO A 23 0.27 -18.25 -8.09
CA PRO A 23 1.23 -17.17 -7.90
C PRO A 23 1.08 -16.04 -8.94
N LEU A 24 0.58 -16.37 -10.14
CA LEU A 24 0.26 -15.41 -11.21
C LEU A 24 -0.91 -14.48 -10.87
N LEU A 25 -1.82 -14.88 -9.97
CA LEU A 25 -2.96 -14.07 -9.50
C LEU A 25 -2.69 -13.41 -8.15
N LEU A 26 -1.95 -14.08 -7.26
CA LEU A 26 -1.60 -13.55 -5.95
C LEU A 26 -0.60 -12.39 -6.03
N THR A 27 0.38 -12.46 -6.92
CA THR A 27 1.43 -11.44 -7.02
C THR A 27 0.86 -10.08 -7.47
N PRO A 28 0.08 -10.00 -8.58
CA PRO A 28 -0.57 -8.73 -8.96
C PRO A 28 -1.54 -8.21 -7.90
N PHE A 29 -2.27 -9.10 -7.21
CA PHE A 29 -3.17 -8.72 -6.12
C PHE A 29 -2.41 -8.09 -4.94
N ASN A 30 -1.32 -8.71 -4.50
CA ASN A 30 -0.50 -8.19 -3.41
C ASN A 30 0.15 -6.86 -3.78
N ILE A 31 0.65 -6.72 -5.00
CA ILE A 31 1.15 -5.45 -5.53
C ILE A 31 0.04 -4.39 -5.50
N GLY A 32 -1.16 -4.71 -6.00
CA GLY A 32 -2.31 -3.80 -6.00
C GLY A 32 -2.70 -3.36 -4.59
N MET A 33 -2.75 -4.29 -3.62
CA MET A 33 -3.03 -3.98 -2.22
C MET A 33 -1.93 -3.14 -1.57
N ALA A 34 -0.66 -3.38 -1.90
CA ALA A 34 0.47 -2.59 -1.42
C ALA A 34 0.42 -1.15 -1.95
N MET A 35 0.15 -0.99 -3.25
CA MET A 35 -0.08 0.32 -3.88
C MET A 35 -1.25 1.05 -3.23
N TYR A 36 -2.38 0.37 -3.03
CA TYR A 36 -3.58 0.97 -2.46
C TYR A 36 -3.35 1.46 -1.02
N ARG A 37 -2.71 0.64 -0.17
CA ARG A 37 -2.38 1.04 1.21
C ARG A 37 -1.41 2.22 1.24
N HIS A 38 -0.39 2.19 0.39
CA HIS A 38 0.56 3.28 0.28
C HIS A 38 -0.14 4.57 -0.14
N TRP A 39 -1.00 4.51 -1.16
CA TRP A 39 -1.74 5.68 -1.65
C TRP A 39 -2.67 6.28 -0.59
N LEU A 40 -3.41 5.44 0.16
CA LEU A 40 -4.24 5.91 1.27
C LEU A 40 -3.42 6.61 2.35
N GLY A 41 -2.27 6.03 2.74
CA GLY A 41 -1.39 6.61 3.74
C GLY A 41 -0.71 7.91 3.28
N ALA A 42 -0.38 8.03 2.00
CA ALA A 42 0.14 9.26 1.41
C ALA A 42 -0.95 10.36 1.34
N THR A 43 -2.16 9.99 0.91
CA THR A 43 -3.30 10.91 0.82
C THR A 43 -3.70 11.45 2.19
N SER A 44 -3.74 10.61 3.22
CA SER A 44 -4.05 11.04 4.60
C SER A 44 -3.07 12.12 5.08
N ARG A 45 -1.77 11.90 4.90
CA ARG A 45 -0.72 12.86 5.29
C ARG A 45 -0.78 14.15 4.48
N LEU A 46 -1.09 14.07 3.18
CA LEU A 46 -1.28 15.26 2.36
C LEU A 46 -2.45 16.13 2.84
N ILE A 47 -3.54 15.50 3.28
CA ILE A 47 -4.69 16.22 3.86
C ILE A 47 -4.29 16.91 5.16
N GLU A 48 -3.55 16.22 6.04
CA GLU A 48 -3.01 16.79 7.28
C GLU A 48 -2.10 17.99 7.01
N ASP A 49 -1.18 17.88 6.05
CA ASP A 49 -0.27 18.96 5.65
C ASP A 49 -1.03 20.17 5.08
N GLN A 50 -2.07 19.93 4.26
CA GLN A 50 -2.93 21.01 3.75
C GLN A 50 -3.72 21.69 4.86
N CYS A 51 -4.24 20.93 5.83
CA CYS A 51 -4.93 21.51 6.99
C CYS A 51 -3.99 22.40 7.81
N ALA A 52 -2.76 21.94 8.08
CA ALA A 52 -1.75 22.73 8.78
C ALA A 52 -1.37 24.00 7.99
N HIS A 53 -1.28 23.92 6.66
CA HIS A 53 -1.02 25.08 5.82
C HIS A 53 -2.15 26.12 5.88
N LEU A 54 -3.41 25.68 5.81
CA LEU A 54 -4.56 26.57 5.91
C LEU A 54 -4.63 27.26 7.28
N GLN A 55 -4.26 26.56 8.36
CA GLN A 55 -4.13 27.16 9.69
C GLN A 55 -3.03 28.22 9.71
N ASN A 56 -1.83 27.91 9.20
CA ASN A 56 -0.73 28.86 9.12
C ASN A 56 -1.08 30.10 8.28
N LEU A 57 -1.85 29.92 7.19
CA LEU A 57 -2.35 31.03 6.38
C LEU A 57 -3.39 31.89 7.12
N ALA A 58 -4.26 31.26 7.91
CA ALA A 58 -5.27 31.97 8.70
C ALA A 58 -4.65 32.82 9.83
N GLU A 59 -3.50 32.40 10.36
CA GLU A 59 -2.73 33.11 11.38
C GLU A 59 -1.77 34.16 10.80
N CYS A 60 -1.64 34.23 9.46
CA CYS A 60 -0.72 35.14 8.80
C CYS A 60 -1.34 36.55 8.66
N GLU A 61 -0.96 37.48 9.54
CA GLU A 61 -1.50 38.85 9.54
C GLU A 61 -0.88 39.76 8.45
N ASP A 62 0.33 39.46 7.98
CA ASP A 62 1.04 40.26 6.97
C ASP A 62 0.93 39.62 5.57
N PRO A 63 0.36 40.30 4.57
CA PRO A 63 0.25 39.80 3.20
C PRO A 63 1.60 39.53 2.53
N LEU A 64 2.71 40.13 2.97
CA LEU A 64 4.05 39.79 2.47
C LEU A 64 4.54 38.45 3.04
N ASN A 65 4.15 38.10 4.27
CA ASN A 65 4.46 36.82 4.88
C ASN A 65 3.61 35.68 4.30
N VAL A 66 2.44 35.98 3.73
CA VAL A 66 1.61 34.98 3.02
C VAL A 66 2.40 34.31 1.89
N LEU A 67 3.17 35.08 1.10
CA LEU A 67 3.96 34.52 0.00
C LEU A 67 5.08 33.60 0.52
N VAL A 68 5.68 33.94 1.66
CA VAL A 68 6.67 33.10 2.35
C VAL A 68 6.01 31.81 2.85
N CYS A 69 4.86 31.90 3.52
CA CYS A 69 4.12 30.74 4.00
C CYS A 69 3.68 29.81 2.85
N GLN A 70 3.28 30.36 1.69
CA GLN A 70 2.93 29.58 0.51
C GLN A 70 4.14 28.88 -0.12
N THR A 71 5.28 29.58 -0.22
CA THR A 71 6.50 29.00 -0.79
C THR A 71 7.09 27.91 0.10
N GLU A 72 7.12 28.11 1.42
CA GLU A 72 7.52 27.07 2.38
C GLU A 72 6.62 25.84 2.31
N PHE A 73 5.31 26.04 2.18
CA PHE A 73 4.39 24.93 2.02
C PHE A 73 4.60 24.19 0.70
N ALA A 74 4.79 24.91 -0.40
CA ALA A 74 5.05 24.30 -1.70
C ALA A 74 6.33 23.46 -1.68
N GLU A 75 7.39 23.95 -1.06
CA GLU A 75 8.66 23.23 -0.91
C GLU A 75 8.48 21.96 -0.06
N LYS A 76 7.85 22.09 1.11
CA LYS A 76 7.58 20.95 2.01
C LYS A 76 6.68 19.90 1.35
N SER A 77 5.61 20.34 0.70
CA SER A 77 4.65 19.47 0.00
C SER A 77 5.30 18.73 -1.18
N LEU A 78 6.17 19.41 -1.94
CA LEU A 78 6.91 18.79 -3.03
C LEU A 78 7.91 17.75 -2.51
N ALA A 79 8.68 18.09 -1.47
CA ALA A 79 9.63 17.17 -0.86
C ALA A 79 8.93 15.93 -0.29
N ALA A 80 7.81 16.11 0.41
CA ALA A 80 6.99 15.02 0.92
C ALA A 80 6.41 14.15 -0.21
N SER A 81 5.89 14.76 -1.27
CA SER A 81 5.35 14.04 -2.44
C SER A 81 6.42 13.20 -3.14
N LEU A 82 7.64 13.73 -3.32
CA LEU A 82 8.76 12.98 -3.90
C LEU A 82 9.21 11.84 -2.98
N HIS A 83 9.22 12.06 -1.67
CA HIS A 83 9.53 11.03 -0.68
C HIS A 83 8.51 9.90 -0.72
N GLU A 84 7.22 10.22 -0.75
CA GLU A 84 6.15 9.22 -0.84
C GLU A 84 6.20 8.49 -2.17
N LEU A 85 6.41 9.18 -3.30
CA LEU A 85 6.59 8.53 -4.59
C LEU A 85 7.71 7.48 -4.56
N ARG A 86 8.88 7.85 -4.01
CA ARG A 86 10.01 6.93 -3.85
C ARG A 86 9.63 5.74 -2.99
N ARG A 87 9.03 5.99 -1.82
CA ARG A 87 8.60 4.94 -0.90
C ARG A 87 7.58 3.99 -1.52
N GLY A 88 6.67 4.53 -2.33
CA GLY A 88 5.68 3.74 -3.07
C GLY A 88 6.33 2.82 -4.09
N VAL A 89 7.28 3.36 -4.87
CA VAL A 89 8.10 2.56 -5.81
C VAL A 89 8.87 1.46 -5.10
N ASP A 90 9.55 1.79 -3.99
CA ASP A 90 10.31 0.82 -3.18
C ASP A 90 9.38 -0.29 -2.64
N THR A 91 8.20 0.08 -2.13
CA THR A 91 7.21 -0.88 -1.62
C THR A 91 6.70 -1.83 -2.72
N ILE A 92 6.46 -1.31 -3.93
CA ILE A 92 6.06 -2.12 -5.09
C ILE A 92 7.20 -3.05 -5.50
N ALA A 93 8.43 -2.53 -5.57
CA ALA A 93 9.62 -3.30 -5.93
C ALA A 93 9.86 -4.44 -4.93
N ASP A 94 9.80 -4.17 -3.62
CA ASP A 94 9.93 -5.20 -2.58
C ASP A 94 8.82 -6.25 -2.66
N THR A 95 7.60 -5.84 -2.97
CA THR A 95 6.45 -6.76 -3.11
C THR A 95 6.56 -7.59 -4.39
N ALA A 96 7.05 -7.02 -5.48
CA ALA A 96 7.27 -7.71 -6.75
C ALA A 96 8.50 -8.63 -6.72
N CYS A 97 9.51 -8.31 -5.89
CA CYS A 97 10.76 -9.05 -5.77
C CYS A 97 10.86 -9.94 -4.52
N GLY A 98 9.78 -10.10 -3.74
CA GLY A 98 9.72 -10.97 -2.56
C GLY A 98 10.22 -12.41 -2.82
N PRO A 99 10.74 -13.09 -1.79
CA PRO A 99 11.99 -13.84 -1.87
C PRO A 99 12.01 -14.84 -3.02
N LEU A 100 12.94 -14.65 -3.95
CA LEU A 100 13.57 -15.78 -4.62
C LEU A 100 14.18 -16.65 -3.50
N THR A 101 13.44 -17.62 -3.00
CA THR A 101 13.94 -18.60 -2.03
C THR A 101 15.18 -19.28 -2.62
N PRO A 102 16.36 -19.20 -1.99
CA PRO A 102 17.52 -20.03 -2.35
C PRO A 102 17.34 -21.46 -1.84
N GLY A 103 16.16 -22.06 -2.08
CA GLY A 103 15.70 -23.29 -1.42
C GLY A 103 14.95 -24.27 -2.31
N GLY A 104 15.00 -24.11 -3.63
CA GLY A 104 14.48 -25.10 -4.57
C GLY A 104 15.49 -26.20 -4.86
N ALA A 105 15.74 -27.08 -3.89
CA ALA A 105 16.42 -28.34 -4.18
C ALA A 105 15.54 -29.15 -5.15
N LEU A 106 16.08 -29.45 -6.34
CA LEU A 106 15.48 -30.39 -7.29
C LEU A 106 15.37 -31.77 -6.62
N PRO A 107 14.21 -32.44 -6.68
CA PRO A 107 14.13 -33.83 -6.24
C PRO A 107 15.00 -34.69 -7.16
N GLN A 108 15.88 -35.49 -6.55
CA GLN A 108 16.61 -36.56 -7.21
C GLN A 108 15.69 -37.75 -7.52
#